data_AF-A0A6P2D863-F1
#
_entry.id   AF-A0A6P2D863-F1
#
_cell.length_a   1.000
_cell.length_b   1.000
_cell.length_c   1.000
_cell.angle_alpha   90.00
_cell.angle_beta   90.00
_cell.angle_gamma   90.00
#
_symmetry.space_group_name_H-M   'P 1'
#
loop_
_entity.id
_entity.type
_entity.pdbx_description
1 polymer ?
#
loop_
_entity_poly.entity_id
_entity_poly.type
_entity_poly.pdbx_seq_one_letter_code
_entity_poly.pdbx_strand_id
1 'polypeptide(L)'
;MSPFVAALVPIVVAYLIGALPFGYLVGRARGVNLFHAGSGNIGATNAARVLGRSFGVLVFVLDFLKGVAPVAAAVPLANALDAGAATAFGAPDVVRVGAAALAFLGHLFPVYLGFRGGKGVATGAGTVFVLVPISAALSILTWVVVLFASRFVSLASLAAGTVLVVAHLVSAPAPLGENALPSTLYLVIGTALVFVKHRANAKRLLAGTENAVGEFSMRQTVLRSIHVLALGLWFGGAAFFNFGTATAIFASFKDVVNAGPSDRTAHQVIIPADAPQEQKNALASALAGSAVGPVFPRYFAMQAVCSVIALLTALSWWKLGGVHRWRVLVIAFALATVAVAWPISDEVTRLRLLRFNPDSAIADTAKAGFASWHLVSLGLSFVTVSAAGVALALAGRLPADAKSAV
;
A
#
# COMPACT_ATOMS: atom_id res chain seq x y z
N MET A 1 40.42 4.11 28.21
CA MET A 1 39.09 3.49 28.35
C MET A 1 39.08 2.25 27.47
N SER A 2 38.47 1.13 27.86
CA SER A 2 38.45 -0.03 26.95
C SER A 2 37.51 0.23 25.75
N PRO A 3 37.76 -0.37 24.57
CA PRO A 3 36.88 -0.21 23.40
C PRO A 3 35.42 -0.55 23.69
N PHE A 4 35.20 -1.56 24.54
CA PHE A 4 33.87 -1.96 25.00
C PHE A 4 33.16 -0.86 25.80
N VAL A 5 33.86 -0.24 26.77
CA VAL A 5 33.29 0.86 27.57
C VAL A 5 33.03 2.07 26.68
N ALA A 6 33.95 2.40 25.77
CA ALA A 6 33.79 3.48 24.79
C ALA A 6 32.54 3.29 23.91
N ALA A 7 32.25 2.03 23.52
CA ALA A 7 31.08 1.68 22.70
C ALA A 7 29.76 1.74 23.49
N LEU A 8 29.78 1.51 24.80
CA LEU A 8 28.59 1.60 25.66
C LEU A 8 28.14 3.04 25.93
N VAL A 9 29.07 3.99 26.02
CA VAL A 9 28.76 5.42 26.27
C VAL A 9 27.69 5.98 25.31
N PRO A 10 27.85 5.91 23.98
CA PRO A 10 26.82 6.44 23.05
C PRO A 10 25.48 5.71 23.19
N ILE A 11 25.46 4.42 23.53
CA ILE A 11 24.24 3.63 23.73
C ILE A 11 23.46 4.13 24.95
N VAL A 12 24.15 4.38 26.07
CA VAL A 12 23.54 4.91 27.29
C VAL A 12 23.07 6.36 27.08
N VAL A 13 23.89 7.19 26.44
CA VAL A 13 23.52 8.57 26.10
C VAL A 13 22.28 8.59 25.21
N ALA A 14 22.15 7.67 24.25
CA ALA A 14 20.97 7.53 23.41
C ALA A 14 19.70 7.28 24.24
N TYR A 15 19.75 6.44 25.27
CA TYR A 15 18.63 6.24 26.20
C TYR A 15 18.21 7.54 26.89
N LEU A 16 19.17 8.27 27.45
CA LEU A 16 18.90 9.51 28.20
C LEU A 16 18.31 10.59 27.31
N ILE A 17 18.79 10.71 26.08
CA ILE A 17 18.24 11.63 25.06
C ILE A 17 16.84 11.18 24.63
N GLY A 18 16.66 9.89 24.32
CA GLY A 18 15.37 9.32 23.96
C GLY A 18 14.31 9.46 25.06
N ALA A 19 14.75 9.41 26.31
CA ALA A 19 13.91 9.56 27.50
C ALA A 19 13.40 11.00 27.71
N LEU A 20 13.97 12.02 27.05
CA LEU A 20 13.48 13.40 27.16
C LEU A 20 12.00 13.49 26.75
N PRO A 21 11.09 13.88 27.67
CA PRO A 21 9.67 13.76 27.42
C PRO A 21 9.12 15.07 26.83
N PHE A 22 9.49 15.40 25.59
CA PHE A 22 9.17 16.70 24.98
C PHE A 22 7.67 17.04 25.00
N GLY A 23 6.78 16.09 24.75
CA GLY A 23 5.35 16.36 24.85
C GLY A 23 4.89 16.71 26.27
N TYR A 24 5.47 16.08 27.30
CA TYR A 24 5.22 16.47 28.69
C TYR A 24 5.77 17.87 28.97
N LEU A 25 7.00 18.17 28.56
CA LEU A 25 7.63 19.48 28.76
C LEU A 25 6.84 20.61 28.07
N VAL A 26 6.45 20.41 26.81
CA VAL A 26 5.63 21.36 26.05
C VAL A 26 4.25 21.53 26.69
N GLY A 27 3.63 20.44 27.14
CA GLY A 27 2.35 20.50 27.87
C GLY A 27 2.46 21.32 29.15
N ARG A 28 3.47 21.04 29.99
CA ARG A 28 3.70 21.75 31.24
C ARG A 28 4.03 23.23 31.03
N ALA A 29 4.81 23.56 30.01
CA ALA A 29 5.08 24.95 29.61
C ALA A 29 3.80 25.71 29.19
N ARG A 30 2.75 24.99 28.81
CA ARG A 30 1.42 25.53 28.50
C ARG A 30 0.40 25.37 29.63
N GLY A 31 0.84 25.00 30.83
CA GLY A 31 -0.03 24.83 32.00
C GLY A 31 -0.91 23.57 31.96
N VAL A 32 -0.67 22.64 31.03
CA VAL A 32 -1.51 21.44 30.85
C VAL A 32 -0.73 20.16 31.17
N ASN A 33 -1.32 19.28 31.98
CA ASN A 33 -0.80 17.93 32.16
C ASN A 33 -1.42 16.97 31.14
N LEU A 34 -0.65 16.57 30.12
CA LEU A 34 -1.11 15.69 29.04
C LEU A 34 -1.55 14.29 29.52
N PHE A 35 -1.13 13.84 30.69
CA PHE A 35 -1.62 12.57 31.26
C PHE A 35 -3.10 12.62 31.64
N HIS A 36 -3.64 13.80 31.91
CA HIS A 36 -5.05 14.02 32.28
C HIS A 36 -5.86 14.71 31.18
N ALA A 37 -5.30 14.83 29.97
CA ALA A 37 -5.96 15.54 28.87
C ALA A 37 -5.97 14.70 27.57
N GLY A 38 -7.06 14.82 26.82
CA GLY A 38 -7.25 14.12 25.54
C GLY A 38 -7.18 12.60 25.68
N SER A 39 -6.15 11.98 25.10
CA SER A 39 -5.94 10.53 25.15
C SER A 39 -5.07 10.05 26.33
N GLY A 40 -4.57 10.96 27.17
CA GLY A 40 -3.68 10.63 28.28
C GLY A 40 -2.24 10.25 27.87
N ASN A 41 -1.92 10.29 26.57
CA ASN A 41 -0.58 10.01 26.05
C ASN A 41 0.23 11.30 25.90
N ILE A 42 1.55 11.24 26.08
CA ILE A 42 2.43 12.41 25.93
C ILE A 42 2.90 12.64 24.48
N GLY A 43 2.51 11.81 23.52
CA GLY A 43 2.95 11.96 22.12
C GLY A 43 2.32 13.12 21.36
N ALA A 44 2.93 13.44 20.20
CA ALA A 44 2.54 14.52 19.29
C ALA A 44 1.04 14.59 18.95
N THR A 45 0.38 13.45 18.70
CA THR A 45 -1.06 13.43 18.38
C THR A 45 -1.92 13.95 19.52
N ASN A 46 -1.54 13.69 20.77
CA ASN A 46 -2.28 14.20 21.91
C ASN A 46 -1.99 15.68 22.14
N ALA A 47 -0.73 16.08 22.02
CA ALA A 47 -0.34 17.49 22.06
C ALA A 47 -1.09 18.31 20.99
N ALA A 48 -1.22 17.78 19.76
CA ALA A 48 -2.00 18.41 18.70
C ALA A 48 -3.47 18.61 19.07
N ARG A 49 -4.07 17.61 19.75
CA ARG A 49 -5.48 17.62 20.16
C ARG A 49 -5.74 18.60 21.31
N VAL A 50 -4.81 18.66 22.27
CA VAL A 50 -4.99 19.41 23.52
C VAL A 50 -4.49 20.84 23.40
N LEU A 51 -3.38 21.06 22.70
CA LEU A 51 -2.67 22.36 22.64
C LEU A 51 -2.77 23.01 21.25
N GLY A 52 -3.12 22.25 20.21
CA GLY A 52 -3.20 22.73 18.83
C GLY A 52 -2.10 22.17 17.91
N ARG A 53 -2.34 22.25 16.59
CA ARG A 53 -1.53 21.59 15.56
C ARG A 53 -0.05 22.00 15.57
N SER A 54 0.26 23.26 15.84
CA SER A 54 1.64 23.77 15.91
C SER A 54 2.46 23.05 17.00
N PHE A 55 1.90 22.87 18.20
CA PHE A 55 2.56 22.12 19.28
C PHE A 55 2.65 20.63 18.98
N GLY A 56 1.64 20.07 18.31
CA GLY A 56 1.71 18.71 17.79
C GLY A 56 2.91 18.49 16.87
N VAL A 57 3.10 19.39 15.90
CA VAL A 57 4.25 19.34 14.98
C VAL A 57 5.57 19.53 15.72
N LEU A 58 5.66 20.50 16.63
CA LEU A 58 6.86 20.71 17.44
C LEU A 58 7.25 19.45 18.22
N VAL A 59 6.30 18.85 18.94
CA VAL A 59 6.55 17.61 19.71
C VAL A 59 6.95 16.47 18.78
N PHE A 60 6.33 16.34 17.61
CA PHE A 60 6.71 15.33 16.63
C PHE A 60 8.16 15.51 16.16
N VAL A 61 8.55 16.72 15.78
CA VAL A 61 9.91 17.03 15.32
C VAL A 61 10.93 16.74 16.41
N LEU A 62 10.69 17.18 17.65
CA LEU A 62 11.60 16.93 18.76
C LEU A 62 11.70 15.42 19.10
N ASP A 63 10.58 14.71 19.11
CA ASP A 63 10.56 13.26 19.35
C ASP A 63 11.21 12.47 18.19
N PHE A 64 11.15 12.97 16.96
CA PHE A 64 11.86 12.40 15.81
C PHE A 64 13.36 12.66 15.91
N LEU A 65 13.76 13.90 16.20
CA LEU A 65 15.17 14.30 16.31
C LEU A 65 15.90 13.57 17.43
N LYS A 66 15.24 13.30 18.57
CA LYS A 66 15.85 12.46 19.63
C LYS A 66 16.01 10.98 19.24
N GLY A 67 15.39 10.54 18.14
CA GLY A 67 15.65 9.24 17.51
C GLY A 67 16.77 9.32 16.47
N VAL A 68 16.86 10.41 15.71
CA VAL A 68 17.90 10.61 14.68
C VAL A 68 19.27 10.92 15.29
N ALA A 69 19.34 11.96 16.13
CA ALA A 69 20.58 12.55 16.60
C ALA A 69 21.51 11.55 17.35
N PRO A 70 21.05 10.81 18.38
CA PRO A 70 21.92 9.87 19.06
C PRO A 70 22.34 8.68 18.18
N VAL A 71 21.52 8.27 17.22
CA VAL A 71 21.84 7.15 16.32
C VAL A 71 22.89 7.59 15.29
N ALA A 72 22.73 8.77 14.70
CA ALA A 72 23.70 9.34 13.76
C ALA A 72 25.05 9.64 14.44
N ALA A 73 25.01 10.10 15.69
CA ALA A 73 26.21 10.40 16.47
C ALA A 73 26.89 9.17 17.11
N ALA A 74 26.23 8.00 17.14
CA ALA A 74 26.70 6.84 17.91
C ALA A 74 28.10 6.36 17.50
N VAL A 75 28.34 6.17 16.20
CA VAL A 75 29.63 5.70 15.67
C VAL A 75 30.72 6.78 15.76
N PRO A 76 30.49 8.03 15.33
CA PRO A 76 31.47 9.11 15.53
C PRO A 76 31.86 9.30 17.00
N LEU A 77 30.89 9.25 17.92
CA LEU A 77 31.15 9.39 19.35
C LEU A 77 31.93 8.19 19.90
N ALA A 78 31.58 6.96 19.52
CA ALA A 78 32.35 5.77 19.89
C ALA A 78 33.82 5.89 19.46
N ASN A 79 34.06 6.24 18.19
CA ASN A 79 35.40 6.34 17.62
C ASN A 79 36.22 7.51 18.18
N ALA A 80 35.57 8.61 18.56
CA ALA A 80 36.22 9.73 19.24
C ALA A 80 36.71 9.35 20.64
N LEU A 81 36.06 8.37 21.28
CA LEU A 81 36.42 7.87 22.59
C LEU A 81 37.49 6.76 22.52
N ASP A 82 37.41 5.88 21.53
CA ASP A 82 38.41 4.85 21.22
C ASP A 82 38.23 4.34 19.79
N ALA A 83 39.32 4.23 19.01
CA ALA A 83 39.26 3.85 17.59
C ALA A 83 38.72 2.43 17.33
N GLY A 84 38.80 1.53 18.31
CA GLY A 84 38.25 0.17 18.23
C GLY A 84 36.81 0.06 18.73
N ALA A 85 36.21 1.14 19.23
CA ALA A 85 34.90 1.10 19.89
C ALA A 85 33.76 0.69 18.94
N ALA A 86 33.74 1.19 17.71
CA ALA A 86 32.67 0.86 16.75
C ALA A 86 32.60 -0.65 16.43
N THR A 87 33.74 -1.35 16.50
CA THR A 87 33.85 -2.79 16.23
C THR A 87 33.92 -3.64 17.50
N ALA A 88 33.79 -3.04 18.69
CA ALA A 88 33.98 -3.73 19.97
C ALA A 88 33.03 -4.93 20.19
N PHE A 89 31.89 -4.96 19.48
CA PHE A 89 30.89 -6.03 19.53
C PHE A 89 30.93 -6.98 18.33
N GLY A 90 32.00 -6.98 17.53
CA GLY A 90 32.22 -7.91 16.42
C GLY A 90 31.49 -7.53 15.11
N ALA A 91 30.31 -6.94 15.18
CA ALA A 91 29.59 -6.43 14.00
C ALA A 91 29.59 -4.88 13.95
N PRO A 92 29.87 -4.26 12.79
CA PRO A 92 30.16 -2.84 12.67
C PRO A 92 28.98 -1.91 13.00
N ASP A 93 27.74 -2.42 12.98
CA ASP A 93 26.54 -1.59 13.19
C ASP A 93 25.89 -1.78 14.57
N VAL A 94 26.44 -2.65 15.43
CA VAL A 94 25.85 -2.98 16.75
C VAL A 94 25.76 -1.76 17.65
N VAL A 95 26.76 -0.87 17.65
CA VAL A 95 26.72 0.36 18.43
C VAL A 95 25.59 1.28 17.98
N ARG A 96 25.38 1.38 16.66
CA ARG A 96 24.33 2.22 16.06
C ARG A 96 22.94 1.65 16.34
N VAL A 97 22.76 0.35 16.17
CA VAL A 97 21.52 -0.37 16.50
C VAL A 97 21.23 -0.32 18.00
N GLY A 98 22.25 -0.47 18.84
CA GLY A 98 22.14 -0.31 20.29
C GLY A 98 21.65 1.09 20.67
N ALA A 99 22.25 2.13 20.09
CA ALA A 99 21.79 3.51 20.30
C ALA A 99 20.33 3.70 19.84
N ALA A 100 19.95 3.13 18.70
CA ALA A 100 18.56 3.17 18.22
C ALA A 100 17.58 2.47 19.16
N ALA A 101 17.93 1.28 19.62
CA ALA A 101 17.13 0.51 20.57
C ALA A 101 16.95 1.28 21.88
N LEU A 102 18.03 1.84 22.42
CA LEU A 102 17.99 2.56 23.70
C LEU A 102 17.31 3.92 23.59
N ALA A 103 17.48 4.68 22.51
CA ALA A 103 16.72 5.91 22.27
C ALA A 103 15.20 5.63 22.16
N PHE A 104 14.84 4.56 21.44
CA PHE A 104 13.45 4.14 21.33
C PHE A 104 12.88 3.70 22.69
N LEU A 105 13.60 2.84 23.43
CA LEU A 105 13.20 2.41 24.77
C LEU A 105 13.11 3.58 25.75
N GLY A 106 14.01 4.56 25.67
CA GLY A 106 13.93 5.81 26.42
C GLY A 106 12.60 6.52 26.20
N HIS A 107 12.12 6.64 24.97
CA HIS A 107 10.80 7.24 24.70
C HIS A 107 9.64 6.41 25.28
N LEU A 108 9.73 5.07 25.22
CA LEU A 108 8.67 4.17 25.71
C LEU A 108 8.61 4.11 27.24
N PHE A 109 9.77 4.21 27.88
CA PHE A 109 10.01 4.05 29.31
C PHE A 109 11.01 5.12 29.80
N PRO A 110 10.63 6.40 29.79
CA PRO A 110 11.49 7.49 30.18
C PRO A 110 11.72 7.48 31.69
N VAL A 111 12.99 7.44 32.10
CA VAL A 111 13.37 7.49 33.52
C VAL A 111 12.81 8.74 34.21
N TYR A 112 12.76 9.87 33.51
CA TYR A 112 12.29 11.16 34.04
C TYR A 112 10.80 11.20 34.39
N LEU A 113 9.99 10.24 33.90
CA LEU A 113 8.55 10.15 34.17
C LEU A 113 8.15 8.83 34.84
N GLY A 114 9.06 8.23 35.62
CA GLY A 114 8.79 6.95 36.29
C GLY A 114 8.43 5.84 35.30
N PHE A 115 9.11 5.82 34.15
CA PHE A 115 8.93 4.85 33.06
C PHE A 115 7.56 4.88 32.37
N ARG A 116 6.81 5.99 32.51
CA ARG A 116 5.52 6.21 31.84
C ARG A 116 5.70 7.06 30.58
N GLY A 117 5.99 6.39 29.46
CA GLY A 117 6.33 7.04 28.19
C GLY A 117 5.24 7.04 27.13
N GLY A 118 5.65 7.42 25.91
CA GLY A 118 4.81 7.42 24.73
C GLY A 118 4.75 6.07 24.02
N LYS A 119 4.31 6.11 22.77
CA LYS A 119 4.14 4.91 21.91
C LYS A 119 5.32 4.66 20.96
N GLY A 120 6.25 5.60 20.87
CA GLY A 120 7.49 5.43 20.11
C GLY A 120 7.41 5.66 18.61
N VAL A 121 6.28 6.04 18.02
CA VAL A 121 6.17 6.17 16.56
C VAL A 121 7.12 7.23 15.99
N ALA A 122 7.17 8.43 16.57
CA ALA A 122 8.04 9.50 16.07
C ALA A 122 9.54 9.20 16.32
N THR A 123 9.89 8.75 17.53
CA THR A 123 11.26 8.38 17.86
C THR A 123 11.74 7.17 17.07
N GLY A 124 10.89 6.14 16.90
CA GLY A 124 11.15 4.99 16.05
C GLY A 124 11.31 5.38 14.58
N ALA A 125 10.50 6.32 14.06
CA ALA A 125 10.70 6.85 12.72
C ALA A 125 12.08 7.53 12.57
N GLY A 126 12.53 8.26 13.59
CA GLY A 126 13.85 8.89 13.60
C GLY A 126 15.00 7.88 13.61
N THR A 127 14.91 6.83 14.44
CA THR A 127 15.95 5.80 14.49
C THR A 127 16.05 5.03 13.18
N VAL A 128 14.92 4.61 12.60
CA VAL A 128 14.91 3.81 11.36
C VAL A 128 15.23 4.64 10.12
N PHE A 129 15.01 5.96 10.16
CA PHE A 129 15.47 6.88 9.12
C PHE A 129 17.00 6.86 8.97
N VAL A 130 17.73 6.67 10.08
CA VAL A 130 19.20 6.56 10.07
C VAL A 130 19.66 5.15 9.72
N LEU A 131 18.98 4.11 10.25
CA LEU A 131 19.41 2.71 10.06
C LEU A 131 19.05 2.16 8.68
N VAL A 132 17.82 2.39 8.22
CA VAL A 132 17.24 1.74 7.04
C VAL A 132 16.42 2.75 6.20
N PRO A 133 17.06 3.77 5.62
CA PRO A 133 16.38 4.94 5.03
C PRO A 133 15.35 4.60 3.95
N ILE A 134 15.59 3.56 3.12
CA ILE A 134 14.66 3.13 2.08
C ILE A 134 13.39 2.54 2.71
N SER A 135 13.54 1.56 3.63
CA SER A 135 12.42 0.96 4.36
C SER A 135 11.66 2.00 5.20
N ALA A 136 12.38 2.97 5.77
CA ALA A 136 11.81 4.09 6.49
C ALA A 136 10.97 5.00 5.58
N ALA A 137 11.46 5.34 4.39
CA ALA A 137 10.72 6.14 3.41
C ALA A 137 9.41 5.46 2.98
N LEU A 138 9.44 4.15 2.72
CA LEU A 138 8.24 3.36 2.40
C LEU A 138 7.26 3.30 3.58
N SER A 139 7.77 3.18 4.80
CA SER A 139 6.97 3.21 6.03
C SER A 139 6.29 4.57 6.24
N ILE A 140 7.02 5.67 6.05
CA ILE A 140 6.49 7.05 6.14
C ILE A 140 5.43 7.29 5.07
N LEU A 141 5.70 6.88 3.82
CA LEU A 141 4.73 6.97 2.73
C LEU A 141 3.44 6.20 3.08
N THR A 142 3.58 4.96 3.57
CA THR A 142 2.45 4.15 4.04
C THR A 142 1.68 4.87 5.15
N TRP A 143 2.37 5.44 6.13
CA TRP A 143 1.74 6.19 7.21
C TRP A 143 0.92 7.36 6.68
N VAL A 144 1.48 8.16 5.76
CA VAL A 144 0.80 9.31 5.15
C VAL A 144 -0.43 8.86 4.37
N VAL A 145 -0.29 7.84 3.51
CA VAL A 145 -1.39 7.30 2.70
C VAL A 145 -2.51 6.76 3.59
N VAL A 146 -2.18 5.94 4.58
CA VAL A 146 -3.18 5.33 5.48
C VAL A 146 -3.83 6.38 6.37
N LEU A 147 -3.08 7.37 6.89
CA LEU A 147 -3.66 8.46 7.67
C LEU A 147 -4.60 9.30 6.80
N PHE A 148 -4.16 9.64 5.59
CA PHE A 148 -4.97 10.41 4.65
C PHE A 148 -6.26 9.67 4.29
N ALA A 149 -6.19 8.36 4.02
CA ALA A 149 -7.35 7.55 3.70
C ALA A 149 -8.29 7.37 4.91
N SER A 150 -7.75 6.92 6.04
CA SER A 150 -8.54 6.43 7.20
C SER A 150 -8.83 7.48 8.27
N ARG A 151 -8.05 8.55 8.34
CA ARG A 151 -8.01 9.54 9.44
C ARG A 151 -7.61 8.97 10.80
N PHE A 152 -7.19 7.71 10.89
CA PHE A 152 -6.77 7.09 12.14
C PHE A 152 -5.24 7.03 12.22
N VAL A 153 -4.66 7.81 13.14
CA VAL A 153 -3.21 7.81 13.39
C VAL A 153 -2.72 6.44 13.88
N SER A 154 -3.54 5.75 14.67
CA SER A 154 -3.22 4.42 15.16
C SER A 154 -3.13 3.39 14.04
N LEU A 155 -4.12 3.37 13.13
CA LEU A 155 -4.09 2.48 11.96
C LEU A 155 -2.89 2.77 11.06
N ALA A 156 -2.62 4.05 10.78
CA ALA A 156 -1.46 4.47 10.01
C ALA A 156 -0.13 4.00 10.64
N SER A 157 0.00 4.09 11.96
CA SER A 157 1.21 3.67 12.69
C SER A 157 1.41 2.16 12.67
N LEU A 158 0.33 1.38 12.79
CA LEU A 158 0.39 -0.08 12.70
C LEU A 158 0.77 -0.54 11.29
N ALA A 159 0.11 0.02 10.26
CA ALA A 159 0.41 -0.30 8.87
C ALA A 159 1.85 0.09 8.48
N ALA A 160 2.31 1.26 8.92
CA ALA A 160 3.67 1.71 8.69
C ALA A 160 4.72 0.80 9.34
N GLY A 161 4.48 0.32 10.57
CA GLY A 161 5.34 -0.67 11.23
C GLY A 161 5.40 -2.00 10.49
N THR A 162 4.26 -2.49 10.00
CA THR A 162 4.23 -3.71 9.17
C THR A 162 5.02 -3.53 7.87
N VAL A 163 4.77 -2.44 7.13
CA VAL A 163 5.48 -2.17 5.87
C VAL A 163 6.97 -1.97 6.10
N LEU A 164 7.37 -1.35 7.20
CA LEU A 164 8.79 -1.19 7.55
C LEU A 164 9.52 -2.53 7.63
N VAL A 165 8.94 -3.51 8.36
CA VAL A 165 9.52 -4.84 8.52
C VAL A 165 9.52 -5.59 7.19
N VAL A 166 8.38 -5.61 6.49
CA VAL A 166 8.27 -6.33 5.20
C VAL A 166 9.21 -5.75 4.15
N ALA A 167 9.26 -4.42 4.02
CA ALA A 167 10.15 -3.75 3.08
C ALA A 167 11.62 -4.08 3.36
N HIS A 168 12.03 -4.09 4.63
CA HIS A 168 13.39 -4.48 5.01
C HIS A 168 13.68 -5.94 4.66
N LEU A 169 12.78 -6.87 5.00
CA LEU A 169 12.97 -8.30 4.72
C LEU A 169 13.03 -8.63 3.21
N VAL A 170 12.36 -7.84 2.38
CA VAL A 170 12.33 -8.07 0.92
C VAL A 170 13.47 -7.35 0.20
N SER A 171 13.89 -6.18 0.68
CA SER A 171 14.87 -5.34 -0.03
C SER A 171 16.30 -5.43 0.48
N ALA A 172 16.51 -5.81 1.75
CA ALA A 172 17.85 -5.92 2.30
C ALA A 172 18.54 -7.21 1.82
N PRO A 173 19.80 -7.16 1.34
CA PRO A 173 20.57 -8.37 1.04
C PRO A 173 20.78 -9.19 2.31
N ALA A 174 20.45 -10.48 2.28
CA ALA A 174 20.59 -11.41 3.41
C ALA A 174 20.11 -10.79 4.75
N PRO A 175 18.81 -10.48 4.90
CA PRO A 175 18.29 -9.73 6.07
C PRO A 175 18.46 -10.49 7.40
N LEU A 176 18.74 -11.78 7.34
CA LEU A 176 19.01 -12.65 8.50
C LEU A 176 20.51 -13.00 8.63
N GLY A 177 21.37 -12.46 7.78
CA GLY A 177 22.82 -12.63 7.86
C GLY A 177 23.42 -11.79 9.00
N GLU A 178 24.63 -12.14 9.43
CA GLU A 178 25.28 -11.60 10.63
C GLU A 178 25.31 -10.06 10.68
N ASN A 179 25.58 -9.41 9.54
CA ASN A 179 25.65 -7.96 9.46
C ASN A 179 24.29 -7.26 9.56
N ALA A 180 23.21 -7.88 9.05
CA ALA A 180 21.88 -7.28 9.00
C ALA A 180 21.00 -7.70 10.20
N LEU A 181 21.33 -8.82 10.85
CA LEU A 181 20.54 -9.42 11.92
C LEU A 181 20.25 -8.45 13.07
N PRO A 182 21.19 -7.64 13.60
CA PRO A 182 20.88 -6.69 14.66
C PRO A 182 19.79 -5.68 14.28
N SER A 183 19.90 -5.09 13.08
CA SER A 183 18.91 -4.15 12.55
C SER A 183 17.57 -4.84 12.33
N THR A 184 17.56 -6.05 11.77
CA THR A 184 16.32 -6.83 11.57
C THR A 184 15.62 -7.13 12.88
N LEU A 185 16.36 -7.60 13.90
CA LEU A 185 15.81 -7.85 15.24
C LEU A 185 15.25 -6.57 15.85
N TYR A 186 15.98 -5.46 15.76
CA TYR A 186 15.49 -4.16 16.22
C TYR A 186 14.17 -3.76 15.55
N LEU A 187 14.05 -3.90 14.22
CA LEU A 187 12.82 -3.55 13.50
C LEU A 187 11.64 -4.44 13.91
N VAL A 188 11.86 -5.76 14.05
CA VAL A 188 10.82 -6.71 14.44
C VAL A 188 10.36 -6.46 15.87
N ILE A 189 11.30 -6.39 16.83
CA ILE A 189 11.01 -6.18 18.24
C ILE A 189 10.44 -4.78 18.47
N GLY A 190 11.01 -3.76 17.84
CA GLY A 190 10.56 -2.38 17.92
C GLY A 190 9.11 -2.24 17.44
N THR A 191 8.79 -2.80 16.26
CA THR A 191 7.42 -2.83 15.74
C THR A 191 6.48 -3.59 16.66
N ALA A 192 6.88 -4.76 17.18
CA ALA A 192 6.06 -5.51 18.14
C ALA A 192 5.74 -4.68 19.39
N LEU A 193 6.71 -3.94 19.93
CA LEU A 193 6.49 -3.02 21.06
C LEU A 193 5.54 -1.86 20.70
N VAL A 194 5.64 -1.31 19.49
CA VAL A 194 4.67 -0.30 19.00
C VAL A 194 3.26 -0.90 18.98
N PHE A 195 3.09 -2.13 18.50
CA PHE A 195 1.80 -2.83 18.47
C PHE A 195 1.23 -3.02 19.88
N VAL A 196 2.06 -3.49 20.82
CA VAL A 196 1.67 -3.65 22.23
C VAL A 196 1.22 -2.31 22.82
N LYS A 197 1.97 -1.22 22.59
CA LYS A 197 1.59 0.13 23.04
C LYS A 197 0.32 0.67 22.35
N HIS A 198 -0.09 0.08 21.22
CA HIS A 198 -1.32 0.40 20.50
C HIS A 198 -2.50 -0.53 20.79
N ARG A 199 -2.38 -1.53 21.68
CA ARG A 199 -3.46 -2.49 21.97
C ARG A 199 -4.83 -1.84 22.27
N ALA A 200 -4.84 -0.74 23.02
CA ALA A 200 -6.07 -0.01 23.35
C ALA A 200 -6.67 0.69 22.12
N ASN A 201 -5.83 1.19 21.21
CA ASN A 201 -6.27 1.77 19.94
C ASN A 201 -6.78 0.69 19.00
N ALA A 202 -6.13 -0.47 18.93
CA ALA A 202 -6.61 -1.60 18.15
C ALA A 202 -8.00 -2.05 18.62
N LYS A 203 -8.23 -2.15 19.95
CA LYS A 203 -9.55 -2.44 20.51
C LYS A 203 -10.60 -1.42 20.10
N ARG A 204 -10.26 -0.12 20.13
CA ARG A 204 -11.18 0.95 19.68
C ARG A 204 -11.42 0.97 18.17
N LEU A 205 -10.42 0.61 17.36
CA LEU A 205 -10.57 0.46 15.91
C LEU A 205 -11.59 -0.64 15.60
N LEU A 206 -11.44 -1.81 16.24
CA LEU A 206 -12.37 -2.93 16.09
C LEU A 206 -13.77 -2.59 16.60
N ALA A 207 -13.87 -1.81 17.69
CA ALA A 207 -15.14 -1.34 18.23
C ALA A 207 -15.74 -0.13 17.47
N GLY A 208 -15.04 0.43 16.47
CA GLY A 208 -15.48 1.62 15.73
C GLY A 208 -15.48 2.94 16.54
N THR A 209 -14.80 2.97 17.69
CA THR A 209 -14.74 4.09 18.65
C THR A 209 -13.39 4.81 18.67
N GLU A 210 -12.48 4.51 17.74
CA GLU A 210 -11.18 5.17 17.66
C GLU A 210 -11.33 6.64 17.21
N ASN A 211 -10.49 7.51 17.80
CA ASN A 211 -10.50 8.93 17.49
C ASN A 211 -9.89 9.20 16.11
N ALA A 212 -10.71 9.72 15.19
CA ALA A 212 -10.25 10.23 13.90
C ALA A 212 -9.62 11.62 14.04
N VAL A 213 -8.64 11.92 13.19
CA VAL A 213 -8.18 13.29 12.93
C VAL A 213 -9.30 14.08 12.25
N GLY A 214 -9.37 15.40 12.47
CA GLY A 214 -10.35 16.28 11.86
C GLY A 214 -10.36 16.21 10.32
N GLU A 215 -11.51 16.53 9.71
CA GLU A 215 -11.63 16.72 8.26
C GLU A 215 -10.83 17.94 7.81
N PHE A 216 -10.06 17.81 6.74
CA PHE A 216 -9.43 18.95 6.06
C PHE A 216 -10.11 19.12 4.69
N SER A 217 -10.40 20.36 4.28
CA SER A 217 -11.11 20.64 3.02
C SER A 217 -10.46 19.97 1.80
N MET A 218 -9.13 20.07 1.70
CA MET A 218 -8.35 19.47 0.61
C MET A 218 -8.47 17.95 0.53
N ARG A 219 -8.68 17.25 1.67
CA ARG A 219 -8.79 15.80 1.70
C ARG A 219 -10.02 15.32 0.93
N GLN A 220 -11.17 15.96 1.12
CA GLN A 220 -12.40 15.58 0.43
C GLN A 220 -12.28 15.78 -1.07
N THR A 221 -11.76 16.94 -1.49
CA THR A 221 -11.53 17.23 -2.92
C THR A 221 -10.64 16.17 -3.56
N VAL A 222 -9.48 15.88 -2.96
CA VAL A 222 -8.53 14.89 -3.48
C VAL A 222 -9.13 13.48 -3.50
N LEU A 223 -9.80 13.04 -2.42
CA LEU A 223 -10.43 11.72 -2.40
C LEU A 223 -11.52 11.57 -3.46
N ARG A 224 -12.33 12.62 -3.71
CA ARG A 224 -13.32 12.62 -4.78
C ARG A 224 -12.66 12.52 -6.15
N SER A 225 -11.63 13.32 -6.41
CA SER A 225 -10.89 13.30 -7.67
C SER A 225 -10.29 11.92 -7.95
N ILE A 226 -9.60 11.33 -6.96
CA ILE A 226 -9.04 9.98 -7.08
C ILE A 226 -10.14 8.94 -7.31
N HIS A 227 -11.26 9.04 -6.56
CA HIS A 227 -12.37 8.10 -6.67
C HIS A 227 -13.02 8.13 -8.06
N VAL A 228 -13.33 9.32 -8.57
CA VAL A 228 -13.92 9.51 -9.90
C VAL A 228 -12.94 9.10 -11.00
N LEU A 229 -11.66 9.45 -10.87
CA LEU A 229 -10.63 9.05 -11.83
C LEU A 229 -10.48 7.52 -11.87
N ALA A 230 -10.46 6.85 -10.71
CA ALA A 230 -10.36 5.40 -10.65
C ALA A 230 -11.57 4.71 -11.27
N LEU A 231 -12.79 5.17 -10.95
CA LEU A 231 -14.02 4.65 -11.56
C LEU A 231 -14.10 4.93 -13.07
N GLY A 232 -13.70 6.14 -13.49
CA GLY A 232 -13.68 6.55 -14.89
C GLY A 232 -12.68 5.75 -15.72
N LEU A 233 -11.45 5.55 -15.21
CA LEU A 233 -10.44 4.74 -15.87
C LEU A 233 -10.85 3.26 -15.92
N TRP A 234 -11.46 2.75 -14.84
CA TRP A 234 -11.94 1.37 -14.80
C TRP A 234 -13.06 1.14 -15.82
N PHE A 235 -14.16 1.89 -15.71
CA PHE A 235 -15.31 1.74 -16.60
C PHE A 235 -14.94 2.09 -18.03
N GLY A 236 -14.31 3.24 -18.26
CA GLY A 236 -13.93 3.72 -19.59
C GLY A 236 -12.94 2.80 -20.28
N GLY A 237 -11.87 2.39 -19.59
CA GLY A 237 -10.88 1.47 -20.14
C GLY A 237 -11.47 0.10 -20.46
N ALA A 238 -12.33 -0.43 -19.57
CA ALA A 238 -12.98 -1.71 -19.79
C ALA A 238 -14.02 -1.66 -20.90
N ALA A 239 -14.90 -0.65 -20.93
CA ALA A 239 -15.89 -0.49 -21.99
C ALA A 239 -15.23 -0.27 -23.36
N PHE A 240 -14.22 0.60 -23.44
CA PHE A 240 -13.48 0.85 -24.67
C PHE A 240 -12.81 -0.44 -25.19
N PHE A 241 -12.17 -1.22 -24.31
CA PHE A 241 -11.55 -2.47 -24.71
C PHE A 241 -12.58 -3.51 -25.19
N ASN A 242 -13.66 -3.74 -24.44
CA ASN A 242 -14.63 -4.80 -24.78
C ASN A 242 -15.46 -4.46 -26.03
N PHE A 243 -15.91 -3.21 -26.18
CA PHE A 243 -16.84 -2.84 -27.24
C PHE A 243 -16.18 -2.19 -28.45
N GLY A 244 -14.99 -1.59 -28.28
CA GLY A 244 -14.24 -0.94 -29.35
C GLY A 244 -13.02 -1.73 -29.79
N THR A 245 -12.04 -1.90 -28.91
CA THR A 245 -10.73 -2.45 -29.29
C THR A 245 -10.80 -3.93 -29.67
N ALA A 246 -11.43 -4.76 -28.86
CA ALA A 246 -11.51 -6.20 -29.11
C ALA A 246 -12.28 -6.48 -30.41
N THR A 247 -13.45 -5.86 -30.59
CA THR A 247 -14.26 -6.03 -31.81
C THR A 247 -13.49 -5.59 -33.06
N ALA A 248 -12.80 -4.45 -33.01
CA ALA A 248 -11.97 -3.96 -34.10
C ALA A 248 -10.79 -4.90 -34.42
N ILE A 249 -10.11 -5.46 -33.42
CA ILE A 249 -9.01 -6.42 -33.63
C ILE A 249 -9.53 -7.67 -34.35
N PHE A 250 -10.62 -8.27 -33.87
CA PHE A 250 -11.17 -9.48 -34.50
C PHE A 250 -11.67 -9.21 -35.93
N ALA A 251 -12.28 -8.06 -36.17
CA ALA A 251 -12.66 -7.64 -37.53
C ALA A 251 -11.42 -7.47 -38.42
N SER A 252 -10.38 -6.78 -37.93
CA SER A 252 -9.15 -6.56 -38.69
C SER A 252 -8.45 -7.86 -39.09
N PHE A 253 -8.39 -8.86 -38.20
CA PHE A 253 -7.80 -10.17 -38.55
C PHE A 253 -8.67 -10.95 -39.53
N LYS A 254 -10.00 -10.83 -39.44
CA LYS A 254 -10.91 -11.40 -40.43
C LYS A 254 -10.67 -10.79 -41.81
N ASP A 255 -10.48 -9.47 -41.88
CA ASP A 255 -10.17 -8.78 -43.13
C ASP A 255 -8.81 -9.21 -43.68
N VAL A 256 -7.78 -9.28 -42.83
CA VAL A 256 -6.43 -9.73 -43.20
C VAL A 256 -6.42 -11.15 -43.79
N VAL A 257 -7.19 -12.07 -43.21
CA VAL A 257 -7.26 -13.46 -43.72
C VAL A 257 -8.09 -13.55 -45.01
N ASN A 258 -9.14 -12.73 -45.17
CA ASN A 258 -10.02 -12.80 -46.34
C ASN A 258 -9.50 -12.01 -47.55
N ALA A 259 -8.75 -10.93 -47.36
CA ALA A 259 -8.35 -10.01 -48.43
C ALA A 259 -7.25 -10.54 -49.36
N GLY A 260 -6.60 -11.67 -49.03
CA GLY A 260 -5.48 -12.19 -49.82
C GLY A 260 -4.22 -11.31 -49.70
N PRO A 261 -3.33 -11.30 -50.71
CA PRO A 261 -2.13 -10.46 -50.67
C PRO A 261 -2.49 -8.97 -50.63
N SER A 262 -2.17 -8.31 -49.52
CA SER A 262 -2.40 -6.86 -49.33
C SER A 262 -1.16 -6.21 -48.73
N ASP A 263 -1.10 -4.88 -48.75
CA ASP A 263 -0.09 -4.09 -48.05
C ASP A 263 0.01 -4.48 -46.56
N ARG A 264 -1.13 -4.82 -45.93
CA ARG A 264 -1.21 -5.31 -44.55
C ARG A 264 -0.50 -6.63 -44.30
N THR A 265 -0.29 -7.45 -45.33
CA THR A 265 0.40 -8.75 -45.23
C THR A 265 1.75 -8.74 -45.94
N ALA A 266 2.27 -7.57 -46.30
CA ALA A 266 3.44 -7.43 -47.18
C ALA A 266 3.29 -8.27 -48.47
N HIS A 267 2.08 -8.31 -49.02
CA HIS A 267 1.69 -9.09 -50.19
C HIS A 267 1.91 -10.61 -50.06
N GLN A 268 2.00 -11.12 -48.82
CA GLN A 268 2.05 -12.55 -48.57
C GLN A 268 0.63 -13.15 -48.54
N VAL A 269 0.48 -14.31 -49.15
CA VAL A 269 -0.74 -15.11 -49.08
C VAL A 269 -0.72 -15.88 -47.76
N ILE A 270 -1.63 -15.54 -46.84
CA ILE A 270 -1.74 -16.19 -45.52
C ILE A 270 -2.38 -17.58 -45.63
N ILE A 271 -3.40 -17.70 -46.48
CA ILE A 271 -4.14 -18.95 -46.74
C ILE A 271 -4.58 -18.93 -48.21
N PRO A 272 -4.64 -20.09 -48.91
CA PRO A 272 -5.09 -20.14 -50.29
C PRO A 272 -6.45 -19.44 -50.50
N ALA A 273 -6.59 -18.73 -51.62
CA ALA A 273 -7.79 -17.93 -51.90
C ALA A 273 -9.06 -18.79 -52.03
N ASP A 274 -8.91 -20.03 -52.47
CA ASP A 274 -9.94 -21.06 -52.61
C ASP A 274 -10.23 -21.84 -51.32
N ALA A 275 -9.48 -21.59 -50.23
CA ALA A 275 -9.70 -22.29 -48.96
C ALA A 275 -11.14 -22.08 -48.45
N PRO A 276 -11.78 -23.11 -47.86
CA PRO A 276 -13.12 -23.00 -47.30
C PRO A 276 -13.25 -21.85 -46.31
N GLN A 277 -14.39 -21.14 -46.32
CA GLN A 277 -14.62 -19.98 -45.45
C GLN A 277 -14.53 -20.33 -43.96
N GLU A 278 -14.90 -21.56 -43.58
CA GLU A 278 -14.74 -22.06 -42.22
C GLU A 278 -13.27 -22.05 -41.77
N GLN A 279 -12.35 -22.50 -42.64
CA GLN A 279 -10.92 -22.51 -42.37
C GLN A 279 -10.35 -21.09 -42.26
N LYS A 280 -10.80 -20.17 -43.13
CA LYS A 280 -10.44 -18.75 -43.06
C LYS A 280 -10.90 -18.12 -41.73
N ASN A 281 -12.15 -18.37 -41.33
CA ASN A 281 -12.69 -17.86 -40.06
C ASN A 281 -11.96 -18.43 -38.84
N ALA A 282 -11.62 -19.72 -38.87
CA ALA A 282 -10.87 -20.38 -37.81
C ALA A 282 -9.47 -19.76 -37.64
N LEU A 283 -8.76 -19.54 -38.75
CA LEU A 283 -7.44 -18.90 -38.76
C LEU A 283 -7.49 -17.44 -38.28
N ALA A 284 -8.43 -16.64 -38.78
CA ALA A 284 -8.63 -15.27 -38.31
C ALA A 284 -8.89 -15.20 -36.79
N SER A 285 -9.74 -16.10 -36.28
CA SER A 285 -10.02 -16.21 -34.85
C SER A 285 -8.79 -16.63 -34.04
N ALA A 286 -7.96 -17.52 -34.58
CA ALA A 286 -6.70 -17.94 -33.96
C ALA A 286 -5.71 -16.77 -33.84
N LEU A 287 -5.48 -16.06 -34.96
CA LEU A 287 -4.56 -14.93 -35.02
C LEU A 287 -4.99 -13.78 -34.10
N ALA A 288 -6.26 -13.38 -34.16
CA ALA A 288 -6.82 -12.39 -33.23
C ALA A 288 -6.67 -12.83 -31.77
N GLY A 289 -6.95 -14.11 -31.50
CA GLY A 289 -6.76 -14.72 -30.19
C GLY A 289 -5.34 -14.61 -29.66
N SER A 290 -4.35 -14.92 -30.50
CA SER A 290 -2.92 -14.85 -30.18
C SER A 290 -2.44 -13.43 -29.91
N ALA A 291 -2.98 -12.44 -30.63
CA ALA A 291 -2.64 -11.03 -30.46
C ALA A 291 -3.25 -10.44 -29.17
N VAL A 292 -4.51 -10.79 -28.87
CA VAL A 292 -5.22 -10.25 -27.70
C VAL A 292 -4.84 -10.96 -26.40
N GLY A 293 -4.51 -12.26 -26.45
CA GLY A 293 -4.16 -13.08 -25.27
C GLY A 293 -3.19 -12.41 -24.29
N PRO A 294 -1.99 -11.97 -24.74
CA PRO A 294 -1.00 -11.32 -23.89
C PRO A 294 -1.44 -10.00 -23.24
N VAL A 295 -2.53 -9.38 -23.71
CA VAL A 295 -3.07 -8.13 -23.16
C VAL A 295 -3.89 -8.39 -21.89
N PHE A 296 -4.51 -9.57 -21.75
CA PHE A 296 -5.45 -9.85 -20.65
C PHE A 296 -4.85 -9.69 -19.24
N PRO A 297 -3.62 -10.17 -18.92
CA PRO A 297 -3.06 -9.97 -17.59
C PRO A 297 -2.93 -8.49 -17.20
N ARG A 298 -2.55 -7.63 -18.16
CA ARG A 298 -2.43 -6.19 -17.94
C ARG A 298 -3.80 -5.54 -17.82
N TYR A 299 -4.76 -5.98 -18.63
CA TYR A 299 -6.16 -5.55 -18.58
C TYR A 299 -6.80 -5.86 -17.21
N PHE A 300 -6.66 -7.08 -16.70
CA PHE A 300 -7.16 -7.44 -15.37
C PHE A 300 -6.41 -6.76 -14.23
N ALA A 301 -5.08 -6.58 -14.35
CA ALA A 301 -4.31 -5.82 -13.38
C ALA A 301 -4.79 -4.36 -13.28
N MET A 302 -5.03 -3.70 -14.41
CA MET A 302 -5.61 -2.35 -14.44
C MET A 302 -6.96 -2.31 -13.72
N GLN A 303 -7.85 -3.25 -14.02
CA GLN A 303 -9.16 -3.32 -13.35
C GLN A 303 -9.04 -3.55 -11.84
N ALA A 304 -8.15 -4.46 -11.41
CA ALA A 304 -7.91 -4.75 -10.01
C ALA A 304 -7.39 -3.51 -9.26
N VAL A 305 -6.41 -2.79 -9.84
CA VAL A 305 -5.87 -1.56 -9.24
C VAL A 305 -6.96 -0.49 -9.12
N CYS A 306 -7.71 -0.22 -10.19
CA CYS A 306 -8.74 0.81 -10.18
C CYS A 306 -9.88 0.48 -9.21
N SER A 307 -10.31 -0.78 -9.16
CA SER A 307 -11.38 -1.23 -8.27
C SER A 307 -10.99 -1.18 -6.80
N VAL A 308 -9.75 -1.55 -6.45
CA VAL A 308 -9.21 -1.39 -5.09
C VAL A 308 -9.15 0.08 -4.69
N ILE A 309 -8.61 0.95 -5.54
CA ILE A 309 -8.56 2.40 -5.26
C ILE A 309 -9.97 2.98 -5.08
N ALA A 310 -10.90 2.62 -5.98
CA ALA A 310 -12.29 3.05 -5.90
C ALA A 310 -12.96 2.55 -4.60
N LEU A 311 -12.69 1.32 -4.18
CA LEU A 311 -13.23 0.75 -2.94
C LEU A 311 -12.69 1.47 -1.71
N LEU A 312 -11.36 1.61 -1.62
CA LEU A 312 -10.70 2.25 -0.49
C LEU A 312 -11.14 3.71 -0.30
N THR A 313 -11.27 4.44 -1.41
CA THR A 313 -11.79 5.81 -1.38
C THR A 313 -13.27 5.84 -1.01
N ALA A 314 -14.09 4.90 -1.53
CA ALA A 314 -15.52 4.82 -1.22
C ALA A 314 -15.81 4.57 0.27
N LEU A 315 -14.98 3.74 0.93
CA LEU A 315 -15.12 3.40 2.35
C LEU A 315 -15.07 4.64 3.27
N SER A 316 -14.40 5.70 2.84
CA SER A 316 -14.34 6.96 3.59
C SER A 316 -15.72 7.61 3.79
N TRP A 317 -16.70 7.29 2.94
CA TRP A 317 -18.07 7.80 3.00
C TRP A 317 -19.10 6.76 3.47
N TRP A 318 -18.67 5.55 3.88
CA TRP A 318 -19.57 4.47 4.31
C TRP A 318 -20.56 4.89 5.41
N LYS A 319 -20.08 5.69 6.38
CA LYS A 319 -20.87 6.14 7.53
C LYS A 319 -22.02 7.07 7.14
N LEU A 320 -21.98 7.71 5.96
CA LEU A 320 -23.04 8.60 5.48
C LEU A 320 -24.30 7.84 5.05
N GLY A 321 -24.25 6.51 4.91
CA GLY A 321 -25.43 5.71 4.60
C GLY A 321 -25.93 5.88 3.16
N GLY A 322 -27.14 5.38 2.90
CA GLY A 322 -27.85 5.56 1.62
C GLY A 322 -27.04 5.17 0.39
N VAL A 323 -26.95 6.10 -0.57
CA VAL A 323 -26.24 5.94 -1.85
C VAL A 323 -24.77 5.56 -1.65
N HIS A 324 -24.13 6.02 -0.57
CA HIS A 324 -22.72 5.75 -0.32
C HIS A 324 -22.45 4.29 0.08
N ARG A 325 -23.35 3.68 0.86
CA ARG A 325 -23.27 2.24 1.18
C ARG A 325 -23.47 1.39 -0.07
N TRP A 326 -24.48 1.73 -0.87
CA TRP A 326 -24.72 1.06 -2.15
C TRP A 326 -23.52 1.15 -3.08
N ARG A 327 -22.90 2.32 -3.21
CA ARG A 327 -21.69 2.47 -4.03
C ARG A 327 -20.55 1.58 -3.56
N VAL A 328 -20.30 1.49 -2.25
CA VAL A 328 -19.29 0.58 -1.69
C VAL A 328 -19.62 -0.88 -2.01
N LEU A 329 -20.88 -1.29 -1.82
CA LEU A 329 -21.31 -2.67 -2.10
C LEU A 329 -21.19 -3.02 -3.58
N VAL A 330 -21.59 -2.12 -4.49
CA VAL A 330 -21.45 -2.32 -5.94
C VAL A 330 -19.99 -2.41 -6.35
N ILE A 331 -19.12 -1.55 -5.81
CA ILE A 331 -17.67 -1.62 -6.09
C ILE A 331 -17.07 -2.91 -5.56
N ALA A 332 -17.43 -3.33 -4.33
CA ALA A 332 -16.94 -4.57 -3.74
C ALA A 332 -17.38 -5.80 -4.55
N PHE A 333 -18.64 -5.82 -4.99
CA PHE A 333 -19.15 -6.84 -5.88
C PHE A 333 -18.38 -6.85 -7.22
N ALA A 334 -18.20 -5.68 -7.84
CA ALA A 334 -17.45 -5.58 -9.09
C ALA A 334 -15.98 -6.03 -8.93
N LEU A 335 -15.31 -5.68 -7.84
CA LEU A 335 -13.96 -6.18 -7.51
C LEU A 335 -13.94 -7.71 -7.38
N ALA A 336 -14.94 -8.30 -6.71
CA ALA A 336 -15.06 -9.76 -6.61
C ALA A 336 -15.23 -10.40 -7.98
N THR A 337 -16.02 -9.78 -8.88
CA THR A 337 -16.14 -10.28 -10.26
C THR A 337 -14.82 -10.20 -11.04
N VAL A 338 -13.99 -9.16 -10.85
CA VAL A 338 -12.63 -9.09 -11.43
C VAL A 338 -11.77 -10.25 -10.94
N ALA A 339 -11.78 -10.51 -9.62
CA ALA A 339 -10.98 -11.58 -9.01
C ALA A 339 -11.38 -12.98 -9.51
N VAL A 340 -12.67 -13.21 -9.75
CA VAL A 340 -13.18 -14.48 -10.31
C VAL A 340 -12.95 -14.56 -11.82
N ALA A 341 -13.13 -13.46 -12.55
CA ALA A 341 -13.00 -13.41 -14.01
C ALA A 341 -11.56 -13.59 -14.49
N TRP A 342 -10.56 -13.19 -13.69
CA TRP A 342 -9.15 -13.31 -14.07
C TRP A 342 -8.72 -14.77 -14.34
N PRO A 343 -8.78 -15.72 -13.39
CA PRO A 343 -8.37 -17.09 -13.66
C PRO A 343 -9.22 -17.76 -14.76
N ILE A 344 -10.49 -17.38 -14.89
CA ILE A 344 -11.37 -17.85 -15.97
C ILE A 344 -10.86 -17.36 -17.33
N SER A 345 -10.41 -16.11 -17.42
CA SER A 345 -9.80 -15.57 -18.64
C SER A 345 -8.50 -16.27 -19.01
N ASP A 346 -7.69 -16.67 -18.02
CA ASP A 346 -6.47 -17.44 -18.25
C ASP A 346 -6.81 -18.82 -18.82
N GLU A 347 -7.85 -19.48 -18.27
CA GLU A 347 -8.34 -20.76 -18.80
C GLU A 347 -8.90 -20.62 -20.22
N VAL A 348 -9.67 -19.56 -20.51
CA VAL A 348 -10.14 -19.27 -21.88
C VAL A 348 -8.97 -19.06 -22.83
N THR A 349 -7.92 -18.37 -22.39
CA THR A 349 -6.71 -18.13 -23.19
C THR A 349 -5.97 -19.45 -23.47
N ARG A 350 -5.86 -20.32 -22.46
CA ARG A 350 -5.30 -21.67 -22.59
C ARG A 350 -6.07 -22.51 -23.61
N LEU A 351 -7.39 -22.63 -23.44
CA LEU A 351 -8.26 -23.39 -24.34
C LEU A 351 -8.27 -22.82 -25.77
N ARG A 352 -8.14 -21.49 -25.92
CA ARG A 352 -8.07 -20.82 -27.23
C ARG A 352 -6.83 -21.23 -28.04
N LEU A 353 -5.72 -21.51 -27.37
CA LEU A 353 -4.51 -22.03 -28.02
C LEU A 353 -4.63 -23.53 -28.26
N LEU A 354 -5.10 -24.29 -27.26
CA LEU A 354 -5.20 -25.75 -27.34
C LEU A 354 -6.19 -26.27 -28.39
N ARG A 355 -7.24 -25.50 -28.74
CA ARG A 355 -8.18 -25.89 -29.81
C ARG A 355 -7.53 -26.02 -31.20
N PHE A 356 -6.30 -25.53 -31.35
CA PHE A 356 -5.47 -25.64 -32.56
C PHE A 356 -4.24 -26.54 -32.35
N ASN A 357 -4.22 -27.37 -31.30
CA ASN A 357 -3.14 -28.32 -31.06
C ASN A 357 -3.06 -29.36 -32.20
N PRO A 358 -1.85 -29.76 -32.64
CA PRO A 358 -1.70 -30.84 -33.63
C PRO A 358 -2.29 -32.18 -33.20
N ASP A 359 -2.33 -32.45 -31.89
CA ASP A 359 -2.99 -33.64 -31.32
C ASP A 359 -4.51 -33.44 -31.29
N SER A 360 -5.23 -34.27 -32.05
CA SER A 360 -6.69 -34.20 -32.17
C SER A 360 -7.42 -34.42 -30.85
N ALA A 361 -6.90 -35.29 -29.97
CA ALA A 361 -7.53 -35.54 -28.67
C ALA A 361 -7.48 -34.30 -27.77
N ILE A 362 -6.34 -33.59 -27.78
CA ILE A 362 -6.16 -32.33 -27.06
C ILE A 362 -7.05 -31.23 -27.68
N ALA A 363 -7.04 -31.12 -29.00
CA ALA A 363 -7.81 -30.09 -29.72
C ALA A 363 -9.32 -30.26 -29.52
N ASP A 364 -9.85 -31.47 -29.59
CA ASP A 364 -11.28 -31.72 -29.46
C ASP A 364 -11.78 -31.53 -28.03
N THR A 365 -10.98 -31.95 -27.04
CA THR A 365 -11.24 -31.64 -25.63
C THR A 365 -11.28 -30.12 -25.39
N ALA A 366 -10.33 -29.38 -25.97
CA ALA A 366 -10.29 -27.93 -25.83
C ALA A 366 -11.47 -27.23 -26.52
N LYS A 367 -11.88 -27.69 -27.72
CA LYS A 367 -13.06 -27.18 -28.44
C LYS A 367 -14.34 -27.38 -27.62
N ALA A 368 -14.51 -28.57 -27.01
CA ALA A 368 -15.69 -28.89 -26.21
C ALA A 368 -15.84 -27.97 -25.00
N GLY A 369 -14.74 -27.61 -24.34
CA GLY A 369 -14.76 -26.71 -23.18
C GLY A 369 -14.78 -25.22 -23.53
N PHE A 370 -14.19 -24.83 -24.66
CA PHE A 370 -13.92 -23.42 -24.98
C PHE A 370 -15.17 -22.54 -24.98
N ALA A 371 -16.25 -22.99 -25.63
CA ALA A 371 -17.47 -22.18 -25.77
C ALA A 371 -18.08 -21.82 -24.41
N SER A 372 -18.20 -22.80 -23.51
CA SER A 372 -18.75 -22.62 -22.17
C SER A 372 -17.90 -21.66 -21.33
N TRP A 373 -16.59 -21.90 -21.27
CA TRP A 373 -15.67 -21.03 -20.53
C TRP A 373 -15.62 -19.61 -21.10
N HIS A 374 -15.65 -19.49 -22.42
CA HIS A 374 -15.66 -18.18 -23.09
C HIS A 374 -16.94 -17.41 -22.80
N LEU A 375 -18.10 -18.07 -22.82
CA LEU A 375 -19.39 -17.47 -22.49
C LEU A 375 -19.42 -16.98 -21.04
N VAL A 376 -18.93 -17.79 -20.09
CA VAL A 376 -18.82 -17.40 -18.68
C VAL A 376 -17.89 -16.19 -18.52
N SER A 377 -16.74 -16.19 -19.20
CA SER A 377 -15.79 -15.06 -19.17
C SER A 377 -16.41 -13.77 -19.71
N LEU A 378 -17.14 -13.84 -20.83
CA LEU A 378 -17.85 -12.69 -21.41
C LEU A 378 -18.95 -12.18 -20.48
N GLY A 379 -19.74 -13.09 -19.90
CA GLY A 379 -20.79 -12.74 -18.95
C GLY A 379 -20.24 -12.03 -17.72
N LEU A 380 -19.15 -12.55 -17.14
CA LEU A 380 -18.47 -11.89 -16.02
C LEU A 380 -17.91 -10.53 -16.42
N SER A 381 -17.26 -10.40 -17.57
CA SER A 381 -16.76 -9.11 -18.08
C SER A 381 -17.90 -8.09 -18.19
N PHE A 382 -19.04 -8.48 -18.77
CA PHE A 382 -20.22 -7.62 -18.89
C PHE A 382 -20.76 -7.18 -17.52
N VAL A 383 -20.87 -8.11 -16.57
CA VAL A 383 -21.31 -7.81 -15.20
C VAL A 383 -20.33 -6.84 -14.52
N THR A 384 -19.03 -7.08 -14.63
CA THR A 384 -17.98 -6.20 -14.06
C THR A 384 -18.08 -4.79 -14.63
N VAL A 385 -18.13 -4.64 -15.95
CA VAL A 385 -18.21 -3.33 -16.62
C VAL A 385 -19.51 -2.61 -16.26
N SER A 386 -20.62 -3.32 -16.22
CA SER A 386 -21.93 -2.76 -15.84
C SER A 386 -21.92 -2.28 -14.39
N ALA A 387 -21.40 -3.07 -13.46
CA ALA A 387 -21.30 -2.70 -12.06
C ALA A 387 -20.33 -1.52 -11.85
N ALA A 388 -19.20 -1.47 -12.57
CA ALA A 388 -18.31 -0.31 -12.56
C ALA A 388 -19.00 0.95 -13.11
N GLY A 389 -19.80 0.82 -14.17
CA GLY A 389 -20.62 1.91 -14.71
C GLY A 389 -21.67 2.42 -13.72
N VAL A 390 -22.37 1.52 -13.02
CA VAL A 390 -23.28 1.88 -11.93
C VAL A 390 -22.53 2.61 -10.81
N ALA A 391 -21.37 2.10 -10.39
CA ALA A 391 -20.55 2.77 -9.37
C ALA A 391 -20.13 4.18 -9.79
N LEU A 392 -19.75 4.36 -11.06
CA LEU A 392 -19.43 5.67 -11.64
C LEU A 392 -20.64 6.61 -11.66
N ALA A 393 -21.83 6.13 -12.03
CA ALA A 393 -23.05 6.92 -11.97
C ALA A 393 -23.38 7.34 -10.53
N LEU A 394 -23.20 6.46 -9.55
CA LEU A 394 -23.36 6.76 -8.12
C LEU A 394 -22.29 7.74 -7.58
N ALA A 395 -21.18 7.94 -8.29
CA ALA A 395 -20.18 8.95 -7.95
C ALA A 395 -20.67 10.38 -8.24
N GLY A 396 -21.71 10.56 -9.07
CA GLY A 396 -22.38 11.85 -9.26
C GLY A 396 -23.04 12.42 -8.01
N ARG A 397 -23.24 11.59 -6.97
CA ARG A 397 -23.77 11.98 -5.65
C ARG A 397 -22.70 11.89 -4.57
N LEU A 398 -21.46 12.27 -4.86
CA LEU A 398 -20.44 12.40 -3.82
C LEU A 398 -20.82 13.53 -2.84
N PRO A 399 -20.52 13.39 -1.54
CA PRO A 399 -20.91 14.40 -0.54
C PRO A 399 -20.33 15.75 -0.92
N ALA A 400 -21.04 16.87 -0.76
CA ALA A 400 -20.47 18.20 -0.95
C ALA A 400 -19.46 18.54 0.17
N ASP A 401 -18.62 19.56 -0.03
CA ASP A 401 -17.76 20.05 1.04
C ASP A 401 -18.63 20.58 2.17
N ALA A 402 -18.31 20.22 3.42
CA ALA A 402 -19.04 20.64 4.63
C ALA A 402 -18.93 22.16 4.92
N LYS A 403 -18.68 22.99 3.90
CA LYS A 403 -18.58 24.45 3.98
C LYS A 403 -19.83 25.19 3.49
N SER A 404 -20.93 24.50 3.18
CA SER A 404 -22.20 25.15 2.78
C SER A 404 -23.27 25.19 3.87
N ALA A 405 -22.90 25.02 5.14
CA ALA A 405 -23.81 25.15 6.27
C ALA A 405 -23.11 25.90 7.41
N VAL A 406 -22.82 27.19 7.18
CA VAL A 406 -22.68 28.22 8.21
C VAL A 406 -23.50 29.40 7.75
#